data_AF-A0A7W0UU91-F1
#
_entry.id   AF-A0A7W0UU91-F1
#
_cell.length_a   1.000
_cell.length_b   1.000
_cell.length_c   1.000
_cell.angle_alpha   90.00
_cell.angle_beta   90.00
_cell.angle_gamma   90.00
#
_symmetry.space_group_name_H-M   'P 1'
#
loop_
_entity.id
_entity.type
_entity.pdbx_description
1 polymer ?
#
loop_
_entity_poly.entity_id
_entity_poly.type
_entity_poly.pdbx_seq_one_letter_code
_entity_poly.pdbx_strand_id
1 'polypeptide(L)' 'LHGLIAEKPHSAYELAQALWGNIAVTQAYLTLSEVLGHTDILLDEGRATELEDSGVVRFEAVE' A
#
# COMPACT_ATOMS: atom_id res chain seq x y z
N LEU A 1 0.95 7.64 3.74
CA LEU A 1 1.23 6.32 3.12
C LEU A 1 2.66 5.85 3.39
N HIS A 2 3.68 6.60 2.95
CA HIS A 2 5.09 6.27 3.19
C HIS A 2 5.43 5.97 4.66
N GLY A 3 4.91 6.76 5.62
CA GLY A 3 5.14 6.50 7.05
C GLY A 3 4.70 5.10 7.51
N LEU A 4 3.53 4.62 7.06
CA LEU A 4 3.05 3.27 7.37
C LEU A 4 3.95 2.20 6.74
N ILE A 5 4.36 2.42 5.49
CA ILE A 5 5.26 1.50 4.76
C ILE A 5 6.66 1.45 5.40
N ALA A 6 7.12 2.56 5.99
CA ALA A 6 8.40 2.65 6.69
C ALA A 6 8.39 1.95 8.06
N GLU A 7 7.22 1.76 8.68
CA GLU A 7 7.11 0.97 9.91
C GLU A 7 7.28 -0.53 9.64
N LYS A 8 6.73 -1.03 8.53
CA LYS A 8 6.89 -2.40 8.03
C LYS A 8 6.31 -2.57 6.62
N PRO A 9 6.69 -3.63 5.89
CA PRO A 9 6.08 -3.92 4.59
C PRO A 9 4.57 -4.21 4.69
N HIS A 10 3.80 -3.58 3.82
CA HIS A 10 2.33 -3.70 3.80
C HIS A 10 1.77 -4.00 2.41
N SER A 11 0.74 -4.84 2.33
CA SER A 11 -0.03 -4.98 1.09
C SER A 11 -0.96 -3.78 0.86
N ALA A 12 -1.45 -3.61 -0.38
CA ALA A 12 -2.44 -2.57 -0.69
C ALA A 12 -3.70 -2.68 0.18
N TYR A 13 -4.13 -3.91 0.48
CA TYR A 13 -5.28 -4.18 1.35
C TYR A 13 -5.01 -3.77 2.80
N GLU A 14 -3.83 -4.10 3.34
CA GLU A 14 -3.46 -3.74 4.71
C GLU A 14 -3.36 -2.21 4.86
N LEU A 15 -2.82 -1.51 3.85
CA LEU A 15 -2.78 -0.04 3.81
C LEU A 15 -4.20 0.55 3.75
N ALA A 16 -5.07 0.01 2.89
CA ALA A 16 -6.45 0.47 2.80
C ALA A 16 -7.20 0.27 4.13
N GLN A 17 -7.01 -0.87 4.79
CA GLN A 17 -7.61 -1.15 6.09
C GLN A 17 -7.07 -0.22 7.18
N ALA A 18 -5.77 0.11 7.18
CA ALA A 18 -5.18 1.05 8.13
C ALA A 18 -5.72 2.48 7.96
N LEU A 19 -6.01 2.90 6.73
CA LEU A 19 -6.47 4.25 6.41
C LEU A 19 -7.98 4.43 6.57
N TRP A 20 -8.78 3.42 6.21
CA TRP A 20 -10.25 3.55 6.13
C TRP A 20 -11.03 2.49 6.93
N GLY A 21 -10.36 1.57 7.63
CA GLY A 21 -11.01 0.56 8.47
C GLY A 21 -11.99 -0.32 7.70
N ASN A 22 -13.25 -0.35 8.15
CA ASN A 22 -14.31 -1.15 7.52
C ASN A 22 -14.70 -0.65 6.12
N ILE A 23 -14.45 0.63 5.81
CA ILE A 23 -14.76 1.18 4.48
C ILE A 23 -13.93 0.47 3.39
N ALA A 24 -12.71 0.04 3.72
CA ALA A 24 -11.85 -0.73 2.82
C ALA A 24 -12.49 -2.05 2.34
N VAL A 25 -13.45 -2.60 3.10
CA VAL A 25 -14.20 -3.80 2.70
C VAL A 25 -15.44 -3.41 1.89
N THR A 26 -16.22 -2.44 2.39
CA THR A 26 -17.48 -2.04 1.75
C THR A 26 -17.29 -1.28 0.43
N GLN A 27 -16.13 -0.67 0.21
CA GLN A 27 -15.77 0.10 -0.98
C GLN A 27 -14.38 -0.29 -1.52
N ALA A 28 -14.09 -1.60 -1.51
CA ALA A 28 -12.77 -2.14 -1.81
C ALA A 28 -12.14 -1.61 -3.11
N TYR A 29 -12.94 -1.47 -4.18
CA TYR A 29 -12.43 -0.97 -5.46
C TYR A 29 -11.81 0.42 -5.33
N LEU A 30 -12.55 1.38 -4.78
CA LEU A 30 -12.08 2.77 -4.67
C LEU A 30 -10.92 2.90 -3.69
N THR A 31 -11.00 2.24 -2.53
CA THR A 31 -9.93 2.34 -1.53
C THR A 31 -8.64 1.67 -1.99
N LEU A 32 -8.71 0.55 -2.71
CA LEU A 32 -7.53 -0.09 -3.28
C LEU A 32 -6.95 0.75 -4.41
N SER A 33 -7.77 1.30 -5.31
CA SER A 33 -7.29 2.20 -6.37
C SER A 33 -6.57 3.41 -5.81
N GLU A 34 -7.07 3.99 -4.70
CA GLU A 34 -6.43 5.14 -4.04
C GLU A 34 -5.07 4.78 -3.45
N VAL A 35 -4.96 3.62 -2.79
CA VAL A 35 -3.68 3.13 -2.28
C VAL A 35 -2.71 2.91 -3.43
N LEU A 36 -3.14 2.19 -4.46
CA LEU A 36 -2.29 1.83 -5.60
C LEU A 36 -1.78 3.08 -6.33
N GLY A 37 -2.63 4.08 -6.58
CA GLY A 37 -2.18 5.33 -7.20
C GLY A 37 -1.13 6.08 -6.37
N HIS A 38 -1.23 6.03 -5.03
CA HIS A 38 -0.21 6.62 -4.16
C HIS A 38 1.07 5.78 -4.09
N THR A 39 0.98 4.45 -4.10
CA THR A 39 2.17 3.60 -4.14
C THR A 39 2.90 3.74 -5.46
N ASP A 40 2.19 3.88 -6.58
CA ASP A 40 2.79 4.13 -7.89
C ASP A 40 3.66 5.39 -7.88
N ILE A 41 3.19 6.48 -7.27
CA ILE A 41 3.98 7.71 -7.11
C ILE A 41 5.22 7.45 -6.25
N LEU A 42 5.10 6.70 -5.14
CA LEU A 42 6.24 6.42 -4.27
C LEU A 42 7.28 5.50 -4.93
N LEU A 43 6.82 4.55 -5.76
CA LEU A 43 7.68 3.68 -6.57
C LEU A 43 8.42 4.50 -7.63
N ASP A 44 7.72 5.41 -8.33
CA ASP A 44 8.31 6.30 -9.32
C ASP A 44 9.34 7.26 -8.69
N GLU A 45 9.07 7.76 -7.48
CA GLU A 45 10.00 8.59 -6.70
C GLU A 45 11.19 7.79 -6.11
N GLY A 46 11.21 6.45 -6.25
CA GLY A 46 12.25 5.59 -5.68
C GLY A 46 12.22 5.49 -4.16
N ARG A 47 11.09 5.82 -3.53
CA ARG A 47 10.89 5.86 -2.07
C ARG A 47 10.22 4.60 -1.52
N ALA A 48 9.80 3.71 -2.39
CA ALA A 48 9.28 2.40 -2.04
C ALA A 48 9.74 1.36 -3.06
N THR A 49 9.64 0.08 -2.69
CA THR A 49 9.82 -1.06 -3.59
C THR A 49 8.73 -2.11 -3.37
N GLU A 50 8.55 -3.01 -4.33
CA GLU A 50 7.59 -4.10 -4.28
C GLU A 50 8.28 -5.42 -3.90
N LEU A 51 7.73 -6.09 -2.91
CA LEU A 51 8.09 -7.43 -2.48
C LEU A 51 6.93 -8.38 -2.77
N GLU A 52 7.12 -9.31 -3.70
CA GLU A 52 6.15 -10.37 -3.95
C GLU A 52 6.37 -11.52 -2.94
N ASP A 53 5.33 -11.83 -2.15
CA ASP A 53 5.27 -13.00 -1.28
C ASP A 53 3.99 -13.78 -1.55
N SER A 54 4.14 -15.00 -2.03
CA SER A 54 3.03 -15.96 -2.17
C SER A 54 1.85 -15.41 -3.00
N GLY A 55 2.15 -14.62 -4.04
CA GLY A 55 1.14 -13.99 -4.91
C GLY A 55 0.53 -12.70 -4.36
N VAL A 56 1.07 -12.15 -3.26
CA VAL A 56 0.67 -10.86 -2.69
C VAL A 56 1.86 -9.90 -2.76
N VAL A 57 1.64 -8.73 -3.37
CA VAL A 57 2.62 -7.63 -3.35
C VAL A 57 2.52 -6.87 -2.04
N ARG A 58 3.68 -6.66 -1.40
CA ARG A 58 3.87 -5.79 -0.24
C ARG A 58 4.81 -4.65 -0.63
N PHE A 59 4.49 -3.45 -0.19
CA PHE A 59 5.34 -2.27 -0.38
C PHE A 59 6.27 -2.11 0.81
N GLU A 60 7.56 -1.94 0.56
CA GLU A 60 8.60 -1.66 1.56
C GLU A 60 9.22 -0.27 1.29
N ALA A 61 9.57 0.47 2.34
CA ALA A 61 10.18 1.79 2.18
C ALA A 61 11.65 1.66 1.77
N VAL A 62 12.11 2.57 0.93
CA VAL A 62 13.52 2.66 0.50
C VAL A 62 14.11 3.95 1.08
N GLU A 63 15.31 3.87 1.64
CA GLU A 63 16.07 5.01 2.19
C GLU A 63 16.59 5.97 1.11
#